data_AF-A0A2E9TZV6-F1
#
_entry.id   AF-A0A2E9TZV6-F1
#
_cell.length_a   1.000
_cell.length_b   1.000
_cell.length_c   1.000
_cell.angle_alpha   90.00
_cell.angle_beta   90.00
_cell.angle_gamma   90.00
#
_symmetry.space_group_name_H-M   'P 1'
#
loop_
_entity.id
_entity.type
_entity.pdbx_description
1 polymer ?
#
loop_
_entity_poly.entity_id
_entity_poly.type
_entity_poly.pdbx_seq_one_letter_code
_entity_poly.pdbx_strand_id
1 'polypeptide(L)'
;MIEQGLHYHNGYRYTGNYKDGLEDGEWIITKNDILFSTCEFKAGFQDGEMKMFNEHKEIICLIVFDKGEMCETLADILNVEEMMRVLDLKPTDNPNELWKVGDVDDVVECKGEGFLMENVDRE
;
A
#
# COMPACT_ATOMS: atom_id res chain seq x y z
N MET A 1 -8.01 -6.36 20.96
CA MET A 1 -7.97 -4.93 21.40
C MET A 1 -7.77 -4.09 20.15
N ILE A 2 -8.44 -2.93 20.01
CA ILE A 2 -8.16 -2.03 18.87
C ILE A 2 -7.24 -0.93 19.39
N GLU A 3 -6.12 -0.71 18.71
CA GLU A 3 -5.08 0.24 19.08
C GLU A 3 -4.76 1.15 17.89
N GLN A 4 -4.46 2.42 18.14
CA GLN A 4 -4.07 3.34 17.06
C GLN A 4 -2.64 3.02 16.61
N GLY A 5 -2.47 2.83 15.31
CA GLY A 5 -1.19 2.59 14.66
C GLY A 5 -0.62 3.85 14.02
N LEU A 6 0.70 4.06 14.16
CA LEU A 6 1.44 5.15 13.52
C LEU A 6 2.85 4.66 13.15
N HIS A 7 3.16 4.66 11.86
CA HIS A 7 4.44 4.20 11.32
C HIS A 7 5.00 5.17 10.29
N TYR A 8 6.32 5.11 10.10
CA TYR A 8 7.04 5.94 9.16
C TYR A 8 8.00 5.09 8.34
N HIS A 9 7.81 5.09 7.03
CA HIS A 9 8.63 4.30 6.09
C HIS A 9 8.92 5.11 4.83
N ASN A 10 10.18 5.19 4.41
CA ASN A 10 10.62 5.90 3.19
C ASN A 10 10.03 7.31 3.02
N GLY A 11 9.88 8.06 4.13
CA GLY A 11 9.31 9.42 4.12
C GLY A 11 7.78 9.49 4.03
N TYR A 12 7.10 8.35 4.04
CA TYR A 12 5.65 8.25 4.19
C TYR A 12 5.28 8.02 5.65
N ARG A 13 4.14 8.57 6.04
CA ARG A 13 3.51 8.37 7.34
C ARG A 13 2.24 7.57 7.15
N TYR A 14 2.14 6.47 7.90
CA TYR A 14 1.04 5.52 7.87
C TYR A 14 0.27 5.63 9.17
N THR A 15 -1.05 5.79 9.08
CA THR A 15 -1.93 5.82 10.25
C THR A 15 -3.15 4.95 10.03
N GLY A 16 -3.46 4.12 11.00
CA GLY A 16 -4.61 3.23 10.96
C GLY A 16 -4.83 2.59 12.31
N ASN A 17 -5.40 1.40 12.32
CA ASN A 17 -5.63 0.64 13.54
C ASN A 17 -4.95 -0.72 13.50
N TYR A 18 -4.52 -1.15 14.67
CA TYR A 18 -4.16 -2.52 14.97
C TYR A 18 -5.31 -3.22 15.66
N LYS A 19 -5.49 -4.49 15.34
CA LYS A 19 -6.34 -5.41 16.06
C LYS A 19 -5.53 -6.65 16.39
N ASP A 20 -5.38 -6.90 17.68
CA ASP A 20 -4.64 -8.05 18.20
C ASP A 20 -3.19 -8.11 17.68
N GLY A 21 -2.52 -6.95 17.58
CA GLY A 21 -1.12 -6.81 17.11
C GLY A 21 -0.97 -6.61 15.60
N LEU A 22 -2.03 -6.82 14.81
CA LEU A 22 -1.98 -6.82 13.34
C LEU A 22 -2.83 -5.71 12.73
N GLU A 23 -2.42 -5.17 11.59
CA GLU A 23 -3.18 -4.12 10.90
C GLU A 23 -4.60 -4.57 10.55
N ASP A 24 -5.58 -3.72 10.83
CA ASP A 24 -7.00 -4.01 10.59
C ASP A 24 -7.77 -2.73 10.23
N GLY A 25 -8.52 -2.79 9.12
CA GLY A 25 -9.29 -1.69 8.54
C GLY A 25 -8.48 -0.77 7.61
N GLU A 26 -9.04 0.39 7.32
CA GLU A 26 -8.43 1.38 6.43
C GLU A 26 -7.20 2.04 7.08
N TRP A 27 -6.10 2.04 6.34
CA TRP A 27 -4.87 2.75 6.64
C TRP A 27 -4.68 3.92 5.69
N ILE A 28 -4.29 5.05 6.25
CA ILE A 28 -4.05 6.32 5.55
C ILE A 28 -2.55 6.54 5.44
N ILE A 29 -2.08 6.77 4.22
CA ILE A 29 -0.68 7.01 3.88
C ILE A 29 -0.55 8.46 3.43
N THR A 30 0.33 9.19 4.09
CA THR A 30 0.61 10.60 3.80
C THR A 30 2.09 10.81 3.48
N LYS A 31 2.38 11.72 2.55
CA LYS A 31 3.74 12.18 2.23
C LYS A 31 3.79 13.69 2.47
N ASN A 32 4.67 14.15 3.35
CA ASN A 32 4.72 15.57 3.78
C ASN A 32 3.34 16.12 4.18
N ASP A 33 2.59 15.36 4.97
CA ASP A 33 1.22 15.67 5.44
C ASP A 33 0.14 15.79 4.33
N ILE A 34 0.47 15.46 3.08
CA ILE A 34 -0.48 15.36 1.97
C ILE A 34 -0.95 13.92 1.85
N LEU A 35 -2.26 13.71 1.69
CA LEU A 35 -2.84 12.39 1.41
C LEU A 35 -2.25 11.84 0.11
N PHE A 36 -1.63 10.68 0.21
CA PHE A 36 -0.99 10.00 -0.90
C PHE A 36 -1.75 8.73 -1.28
N SER A 37 -2.16 7.94 -0.29
CA SER A 37 -2.89 6.70 -0.53
C SER A 37 -3.75 6.28 0.66
N THR A 38 -4.79 5.50 0.40
CA THR A 38 -5.46 4.68 1.41
C THR A 38 -5.35 3.21 1.03
N CYS A 39 -5.32 2.33 2.01
CA CYS A 39 -5.20 0.88 1.80
C CYS A 39 -5.95 0.13 2.89
N GLU A 40 -6.76 -0.85 2.52
CA GLU A 40 -7.46 -1.72 3.46
C GLU A 40 -6.57 -2.88 3.91
N PHE A 41 -6.54 -3.10 5.23
CA PHE A 41 -5.84 -4.22 5.84
C PHE A 41 -6.79 -5.11 6.62
N LYS A 42 -6.46 -6.40 6.68
CA LYS A 42 -7.15 -7.38 7.52
C LYS A 42 -6.16 -8.39 8.04
N ALA A 43 -6.08 -8.50 9.37
CA ALA A 43 -5.14 -9.39 10.04
C ALA A 43 -3.70 -9.26 9.52
N GLY A 44 -3.25 -8.03 9.25
CA GLY A 44 -1.88 -7.74 8.81
C GLY A 44 -1.62 -7.87 7.30
N PHE A 45 -2.61 -8.27 6.51
CA PHE A 45 -2.50 -8.37 5.05
C PHE A 45 -3.31 -7.27 4.37
N GLN A 46 -2.82 -6.75 3.24
CA GLN A 46 -3.65 -5.92 2.37
C GLN A 46 -4.84 -6.74 1.85
N ASP A 47 -6.06 -6.31 2.15
CA ASP A 47 -7.29 -7.05 1.82
C ASP A 47 -8.41 -6.04 1.56
N GLY A 48 -8.65 -5.75 0.29
CA GLY A 48 -9.56 -4.73 -0.19
C GLY A 48 -8.89 -3.72 -1.12
N GLU A 49 -9.43 -2.51 -1.17
CA GLU A 49 -9.00 -1.49 -2.11
C GLU A 49 -7.79 -0.70 -1.58
N MET A 50 -6.80 -0.49 -2.44
CA MET A 50 -5.78 0.52 -2.32
C MET A 50 -6.03 1.62 -3.36
N LYS A 51 -6.15 2.86 -2.89
CA LYS A 51 -6.34 4.04 -3.75
C LYS A 51 -5.12 4.94 -3.65
N MET A 52 -4.62 5.43 -4.77
CA MET A 52 -3.60 6.48 -4.80
C MET A 52 -4.24 7.79 -5.27
N PHE A 53 -3.76 8.89 -4.69
CA PHE A 53 -4.30 10.22 -4.90
C PHE A 53 -3.22 11.18 -5.36
N ASN A 54 -3.60 12.16 -6.17
CA ASN A 54 -2.80 13.37 -6.35
C ASN A 54 -3.09 14.39 -5.22
N GLU A 55 -2.39 15.52 -5.24
CA GLU A 55 -2.56 16.63 -4.30
C GLU A 55 -3.97 17.25 -4.30
N HIS A 56 -4.74 17.02 -5.37
CA HIS A 56 -6.12 17.46 -5.51
C HIS A 56 -7.14 16.43 -4.96
N LYS A 57 -6.65 15.32 -4.40
CA LYS A 57 -7.44 14.18 -3.91
C LYS A 57 -8.21 13.44 -5.01
N GLU A 58 -7.78 13.58 -6.25
CA GLU A 58 -8.29 12.79 -7.36
C GLU A 58 -7.64 11.42 -7.31
N ILE A 59 -8.43 10.37 -7.53
CA ILE A 59 -7.91 9.00 -7.60
C ILE A 59 -7.18 8.85 -8.93
N ILE A 60 -5.89 8.52 -8.87
CA ILE A 60 -5.04 8.34 -10.05
C ILE A 60 -4.74 6.87 -10.33
N CYS A 61 -4.89 6.01 -9.32
CA CYS A 61 -4.73 4.56 -9.44
C CYS A 61 -5.58 3.85 -8.36
N LEU A 62 -6.17 2.72 -8.73
CA LEU A 62 -6.90 1.81 -7.86
C LEU A 62 -6.29 0.42 -8.02
N ILE A 63 -6.02 -0.24 -6.90
CA ILE A 63 -5.55 -1.62 -6.87
C ILE A 63 -6.43 -2.37 -5.87
N VAL A 64 -6.78 -3.62 -6.15
CA VAL A 64 -7.52 -4.47 -5.22
C VAL A 64 -6.63 -5.62 -4.79
N PHE A 65 -6.65 -5.94 -3.50
CA PHE A 65 -5.95 -7.07 -2.93
C PHE A 65 -6.94 -8.06 -2.30
N ASP A 66 -6.65 -9.36 -2.38
CA ASP A 66 -7.29 -10.41 -1.58
C ASP A 66 -6.20 -11.12 -0.78
N LYS A 67 -6.21 -10.92 0.55
CA LYS A 67 -5.25 -11.54 1.49
C LYS A 67 -3.78 -11.37 1.09
N GLY A 68 -3.41 -10.17 0.66
CA GLY A 68 -2.05 -9.82 0.27
C GLY A 68 -1.72 -10.13 -1.20
N GLU A 69 -2.63 -10.75 -1.95
CA GLU A 69 -2.45 -10.99 -3.39
C GLU A 69 -3.14 -9.90 -4.21
N MET A 70 -2.41 -9.29 -5.16
CA MET A 70 -2.97 -8.29 -6.05
C MET A 70 -3.95 -8.93 -7.05
N CYS A 71 -5.17 -8.42 -7.08
CA CYS A 71 -6.19 -8.79 -8.05
C CYS A 71 -6.01 -7.96 -9.34
N GLU A 72 -5.15 -8.42 -10.26
CA GLU A 72 -4.83 -7.72 -11.52
C GLU A 72 -6.05 -7.30 -12.34
N THR A 73 -7.12 -8.09 -12.34
CA THR A 73 -8.34 -7.82 -13.11
C THR A 73 -9.18 -6.67 -12.55
N LEU A 74 -8.89 -6.25 -11.32
CA LEU A 74 -9.57 -5.16 -10.61
C LEU A 74 -8.63 -3.99 -10.32
N ALA A 75 -7.39 -4.05 -10.82
CA ALA A 75 -6.43 -2.95 -10.76
C ALA A 75 -6.57 -2.07 -12.02
N ASP A 76 -6.57 -0.76 -11.83
CA ASP A 76 -6.68 0.20 -12.92
C ASP A 76 -5.87 1.48 -12.63
N ILE A 77 -5.08 1.92 -13.61
CA ILE A 77 -4.43 3.23 -13.57
C ILE A 77 -5.33 4.22 -14.31
N LEU A 78 -6.01 5.06 -13.54
CA LEU A 78 -6.94 6.05 -14.07
C LEU A 78 -6.22 7.22 -14.75
N ASN A 79 -5.03 7.59 -14.26
CA ASN A 79 -4.21 8.65 -14.85
C ASN A 79 -2.71 8.33 -14.73
N VAL A 80 -2.15 7.78 -15.81
CA VAL A 80 -0.74 7.34 -15.87
C VAL A 80 0.24 8.52 -15.68
N GLU A 81 -0.01 9.66 -16.33
CA GLU A 81 0.88 10.83 -16.25
C GLU A 81 0.98 11.35 -14.81
N GLU A 82 -0.17 11.52 -14.16
CA GLU A 82 -0.22 11.97 -12.77
C GLU A 82 0.34 10.94 -11.80
N MET A 83 0.06 9.65 -12.01
CA MET A 83 0.64 8.57 -11.20
C MET A 83 2.17 8.59 -11.28
N MET A 84 2.73 8.69 -12.49
CA MET A 84 4.18 8.76 -12.68
C MET A 84 4.78 10.01 -12.02
N ARG A 85 4.12 11.17 -12.12
CA ARG A 85 4.55 12.42 -11.46
C ARG A 85 4.54 12.29 -9.94
N VAL A 86 3.44 11.78 -9.37
CA VAL A 86 3.27 11.63 -7.91
C VAL A 86 4.25 10.62 -7.32
N LEU A 87 4.56 9.55 -8.07
CA LEU A 87 5.54 8.53 -7.71
C LEU A 87 6.99 8.92 -8.05
N ASP A 88 7.23 10.06 -8.70
CA ASP A 88 8.54 10.51 -9.20
C ASP A 88 9.22 9.47 -10.12
N LEU A 89 8.41 8.84 -10.98
CA LEU A 89 8.84 7.83 -11.95
C LEU A 89 9.20 8.46 -13.30
N LYS A 90 10.17 7.86 -13.98
CA LYS A 90 10.61 8.29 -15.31
C LYS A 90 9.79 7.58 -16.39
N PRO A 91 9.60 8.18 -17.58
CA PRO A 91 8.94 7.54 -18.72
C PRO A 91 9.53 6.20 -19.17
N THR A 92 10.78 5.92 -18.80
CA THR A 92 11.48 4.65 -19.03
C THR A 92 11.08 3.55 -18.05
N ASP A 93 10.49 3.94 -16.91
CA ASP A 93 9.94 3.01 -15.94
C ASP A 93 8.58 2.56 -16.50
N ASN A 94 8.48 1.31 -16.94
CA ASN A 94 7.24 0.80 -17.50
C ASN A 94 6.19 0.76 -16.37
N PRO A 95 5.12 1.57 -16.45
CA PRO A 95 4.12 1.60 -15.39
C PRO A 95 3.51 0.22 -15.15
N ASN A 96 3.37 -0.58 -16.22
CA ASN A 96 2.82 -1.93 -16.16
C ASN A 96 3.78 -2.99 -15.60
N GLU A 97 5.04 -2.62 -15.37
CA GLU A 97 6.03 -3.47 -14.70
C GLU A 97 6.25 -3.02 -13.24
N LEU A 98 5.71 -1.86 -12.82
CA LEU A 98 5.80 -1.40 -11.43
C LEU A 98 5.19 -2.40 -10.45
N TRP A 99 4.14 -3.11 -10.87
CA TRP A 99 3.52 -4.18 -10.08
C TRP A 99 4.05 -5.58 -10.40
N LYS A 100 4.94 -5.72 -11.39
CA LYS A 100 5.56 -7.01 -11.77
C LYS A 100 6.92 -7.23 -11.12
N VAL A 101 7.27 -6.45 -10.10
CA VAL A 101 8.46 -6.71 -9.28
C VAL A 101 8.22 -7.99 -8.48
N GLY A 102 8.59 -9.12 -9.09
CA GLY A 102 8.52 -10.45 -8.49
C GLY A 102 8.63 -11.54 -9.54
N ASP A 103 9.83 -11.78 -10.08
CA ASP A 103 10.17 -13.12 -10.54
C ASP A 103 10.08 -14.06 -9.32
N VAL A 104 8.96 -14.77 -9.24
CA VAL A 104 8.76 -16.14 -8.74
C VAL A 104 9.87 -16.69 -7.81
N ASP A 105 9.72 -16.44 -6.51
CA ASP A 105 9.88 -17.47 -5.44
C ASP A 105 9.71 -16.88 -4.01
N ASP A 106 9.76 -15.56 -3.86
CA ASP A 106 9.31 -14.89 -2.64
C ASP A 106 7.99 -14.19 -2.95
N VAL A 107 6.87 -14.81 -2.56
CA VAL A 107 5.60 -14.09 -2.46
C VAL A 107 5.90 -12.93 -1.51
N VAL A 108 6.01 -11.72 -2.07
CA VAL A 108 5.92 -10.49 -1.29
C VAL A 108 4.48 -10.47 -0.82
N GLU A 109 4.16 -11.27 0.19
CA GLU A 109 2.93 -11.12 0.95
C GLU A 109 2.99 -9.65 1.36
N CYS A 110 2.11 -8.82 0.77
CA CYS A 110 2.04 -7.39 1.03
C CYS A 110 1.54 -7.20 2.48
N LYS A 111 2.45 -7.50 3.39
CA LYS A 111 2.33 -7.51 4.84
C LYS A 111 2.45 -6.09 5.31
N GLY A 112 1.59 -5.73 6.24
CA GLY A 112 1.78 -4.52 7.01
C GLY A 112 3.07 -4.55 7.83
N GLU A 113 3.60 -3.37 8.17
CA GLU A 113 4.83 -3.25 8.96
C GLU A 113 4.70 -3.86 10.36
N GLY A 114 3.51 -3.90 10.96
CA GLY A 114 3.21 -4.57 12.22
C GLY A 114 3.40 -6.08 12.13
N PHE A 115 2.92 -6.73 11.05
CA PHE A 115 3.20 -8.13 10.79
C PHE A 115 4.72 -8.40 10.63
N LEU A 116 5.44 -7.50 9.94
CA LEU A 116 6.89 -7.63 9.77
C LEU A 116 7.62 -7.48 11.11
N MET A 117 7.24 -6.51 11.95
CA MET A 117 7.87 -6.30 13.26
C MET A 117 7.63 -7.45 14.26
N GLU A 118 6.48 -8.11 14.26
CA GLU A 118 6.24 -9.28 15.13
C GLU A 118 7.11 -10.51 14.76
N ASN A 119 7.59 -10.58 13.51
CA ASN A 119 8.34 -11.73 13.01
C ASN A 119 9.85 -11.50 12.91
N VAL A 120 10.34 -10.27 13.09
CA VAL A 120 11.79 -9.98 13.14
C VAL A 120 12.47 -10.59 14.37
N ASP A 121 11.73 -10.79 15.48
CA ASP A 121 12.26 -11.40 16.71
C ASP A 121 12.14 -12.94 16.75
N ARG A 122 11.81 -13.60 15.63
CA ARG A 122 11.58 -15.06 15.55
C ARG A 122 12.56 -15.85 14.67
N GLU A 123 13.66 -15.24 14.23
CA GLU A 123 14.77 -15.94 13.57
C GLU A 123 15.99 -16.21 14.48
#